data_AF-A0A542DY10-F1
#
_entry.id   AF-A0A542DY10-F1
#
_cell.length_a   1.000
_cell.length_b   1.000
_cell.length_c   1.000
_cell.angle_alpha   90.00
_cell.angle_beta   90.00
_cell.angle_gamma   90.00
#
_symmetry.space_group_name_H-M   'P 1'
#
loop_
_entity.id
_entity.type
_entity.pdbx_description
1 polymer ?
#
loop_
_entity_poly.entity_id
_entity_poly.type
_entity_poly.pdbx_seq_one_letter_code
_entity_poly.pdbx_strand_id
1 'polypeptide(L)'
;MTGPRRVAQVVRLKDGAEEEYRRLHDAVWEDVLEQIRRSHISNYSIFLRDGLLFAYFEYTGDDLAADLAAMAQDERTREWWTLTDPLQEPVATAEQGQWWAPLEEVFHTP
;
A
#
# COMPACT_ATOMS: atom_id res chain seq x y z
N MET A 1 -6.95 -24.77 8.01
CA MET A 1 -7.19 -23.32 8.08
C MET A 1 -6.12 -22.67 7.23
N THR A 2 -6.47 -22.16 6.06
CA THR A 2 -5.56 -21.36 5.23
C THR A 2 -5.38 -20.02 5.94
N GLY A 3 -4.15 -19.71 6.36
CA GLY A 3 -3.83 -18.41 6.96
C GLY A 3 -4.02 -17.26 5.96
N PRO A 4 -3.91 -16.00 6.41
CA PRO A 4 -4.04 -14.85 5.51
C PRO A 4 -3.02 -14.91 4.37
N ARG A 5 -3.41 -14.39 3.20
CA ARG A 5 -2.48 -14.14 2.11
C ARG A 5 -1.64 -12.92 2.48
N ARG A 6 -0.33 -13.10 2.59
CA ARG A 6 0.61 -12.00 2.80
C ARG A 6 0.93 -11.35 1.47
N VAL A 7 0.94 -10.03 1.44
CA VAL A 7 1.22 -9.23 0.26
C VAL A 7 2.29 -8.22 0.63
N ALA A 8 3.33 -8.16 -0.19
CA ALA A 8 4.39 -7.19 -0.08
C ALA A 8 4.51 -6.44 -1.41
N GLN A 9 4.75 -5.13 -1.34
CA GLN A 9 4.92 -4.28 -2.51
C GLN A 9 5.93 -3.14 -2.23
N VAL A 10 6.57 -2.62 -3.27
CA VAL A 10 7.56 -1.55 -3.18
C VAL A 10 7.26 -0.40 -4.15
N VAL A 11 7.48 0.82 -3.68
CA VAL A 11 7.49 2.04 -4.50
C VAL A 11 8.68 2.92 -4.08
N ARG A 12 9.09 3.86 -4.92
CA ARG A 12 10.12 4.84 -4.56
C ARG A 12 9.44 6.08 -3.98
N LEU A 13 10.01 6.57 -2.88
CA LEU A 13 9.71 7.90 -2.36
C LEU A 13 10.59 8.92 -3.09
N LYS A 14 10.01 10.05 -3.49
CA LYS A 14 10.77 11.13 -4.14
C LYS A 14 11.70 11.83 -3.16
N ASP A 15 12.80 12.35 -3.70
CA ASP A 15 13.75 13.15 -2.93
C ASP A 15 13.05 14.35 -2.29
N GLY A 16 13.29 14.56 -1.00
CA GLY A 16 12.68 15.64 -0.21
C GLY A 16 11.24 15.40 0.25
N ALA A 17 10.62 14.26 -0.08
CA ALA A 17 9.23 13.99 0.27
C ALA A 17 9.02 13.28 1.64
N GLU A 18 10.11 12.89 2.32
CA GLU A 18 10.04 12.06 3.54
C GLU A 18 9.26 12.70 4.69
N GLU A 19 9.55 13.97 4.99
CA GLU A 19 8.90 14.67 6.10
C GLU A 19 7.38 14.73 5.91
N GLU A 20 6.94 15.11 4.71
CA GLU A 20 5.52 15.20 4.38
C GLU A 20 4.84 13.82 4.34
N TYR A 21 5.52 12.81 3.79
CA TYR A 21 4.99 11.45 3.75
C TYR A 21 4.73 10.90 5.15
N ARG A 22 5.66 11.12 6.09
CA ARG A 22 5.50 10.75 7.51
C ARG A 22 4.37 11.54 8.16
N ARG A 23 4.34 12.86 7.98
CA ARG A 23 3.29 13.73 8.54
C ARG A 23 1.89 13.28 8.13
N LEU A 24 1.71 12.90 6.86
CA LEU A 24 0.44 12.34 6.39
C LEU A 24 0.14 11.01 7.07
N HIS A 25 1.07 10.04 7.04
CA HIS A 25 0.83 8.69 7.57
C HIS A 25 0.75 8.60 9.11
N ASP A 26 1.22 9.61 9.84
CA ASP A 26 0.99 9.73 11.29
C ASP A 26 -0.48 10.07 11.62
N ALA A 27 -1.25 10.55 10.64
CA ALA A 27 -2.62 11.01 10.80
C ALA A 27 -3.51 10.59 9.61
N VAL A 28 -3.43 9.30 9.22
CA VAL A 28 -4.30 8.73 8.18
C VAL A 28 -5.76 8.96 8.54
N TRP A 29 -6.56 9.35 7.55
CA TRP A 29 -7.99 9.60 7.76
C TRP A 29 -8.73 8.31 8.10
N GLU A 30 -9.65 8.39 9.07
CA GLU A 30 -10.40 7.20 9.54
C GLU A 30 -11.20 6.54 8.41
N ASP A 31 -11.77 7.32 7.49
CA ASP A 31 -12.52 6.78 6.33
C ASP A 31 -11.64 5.91 5.43
N VAL A 32 -10.36 6.30 5.26
CA VAL A 32 -9.37 5.54 4.47
C VAL A 32 -8.99 4.26 5.20
N LEU A 33 -8.79 4.33 6.53
CA LEU A 33 -8.51 3.15 7.35
C LEU A 33 -9.69 2.17 7.33
N GLU A 34 -10.93 2.67 7.38
CA GLU A 34 -12.13 1.87 7.26
C GLU A 34 -12.25 1.21 5.89
N GLN A 35 -11.95 1.94 4.80
CA GLN A 35 -11.93 1.34 3.46
C GLN A 35 -10.89 0.23 3.34
N ILE A 36 -9.69 0.39 3.91
CA ILE A 36 -8.66 -0.66 3.97
C ILE A 36 -9.23 -1.91 4.68
N ARG A 37 -9.89 -1.74 5.83
CA ARG A 37 -10.50 -2.87 6.57
C ARG A 37 -11.61 -3.54 5.76
N ARG A 38 -12.46 -2.76 5.08
CA ARG A 38 -13.54 -3.28 4.21
C ARG A 38 -13.01 -4.07 3.02
N SER A 39 -11.83 -3.73 2.54
CA SER A 39 -11.08 -4.48 1.52
C SER A 39 -10.35 -5.71 2.09
N HIS A 40 -10.71 -6.17 3.29
CA HIS A 40 -10.14 -7.35 3.96
C HIS A 40 -8.61 -7.27 4.16
N ILE A 41 -8.06 -6.06 4.26
CA ILE A 41 -6.65 -5.80 4.52
C ILE A 41 -6.44 -5.54 6.02
N SER A 42 -5.45 -6.21 6.59
CA SER A 42 -5.07 -6.12 8.00
C SER A 42 -3.55 -6.21 8.17
N ASN A 43 -3.06 -5.96 9.38
CA ASN A 43 -1.62 -5.95 9.70
C ASN A 43 -0.78 -5.11 8.70
N TYR A 44 -1.35 -3.99 8.22
CA TYR A 44 -0.76 -3.17 7.17
C TYR A 44 0.31 -2.24 7.75
N SER A 45 1.56 -2.43 7.33
CA SER A 45 2.71 -1.58 7.66
C SER A 45 3.41 -1.08 6.40
N ILE A 46 3.91 0.16 6.44
CA ILE A 46 4.79 0.72 5.41
C ILE A 46 6.13 1.10 6.06
N PHE A 47 7.22 0.60 5.51
CA PHE A 47 8.59 0.78 5.99
C PHE A 47 9.37 1.63 4.98
N LEU A 48 10.29 2.47 5.47
CA LEU A 48 11.13 3.32 4.61
C LEU A 48 12.61 2.97 4.78
N ARG A 49 13.31 2.74 3.67
CA ARG A 49 14.76 2.56 3.63
C ARG A 49 15.35 3.04 2.31
N ASP A 50 16.35 3.91 2.34
CA ASP A 50 17.10 4.35 1.16
C ASP A 50 16.20 4.85 0.00
N GLY A 51 15.14 5.60 0.34
CA GLY A 51 14.15 6.12 -0.61
C GLY A 51 13.18 5.07 -1.15
N LEU A 52 13.17 3.84 -0.62
CA LEU A 52 12.20 2.81 -0.95
C LEU A 52 11.18 2.66 0.17
N LEU A 53 9.90 2.73 -0.21
CA LEU A 53 8.78 2.39 0.65
C LEU A 53 8.42 0.93 0.40
N PHE A 54 8.50 0.11 1.44
CA PHE A 54 8.08 -1.28 1.45
C PHE A 54 6.76 -1.40 2.21
N ALA A 55 5.69 -1.77 1.53
CA ALA A 55 4.37 -2.00 2.12
C ALA A 55 4.16 -3.50 2.30
N TYR A 56 3.71 -3.91 3.49
CA TYR A 56 3.31 -5.28 3.83
C TYR A 56 1.91 -5.28 4.42
N PHE A 57 1.05 -6.20 3.99
CA PHE A 57 -0.24 -6.44 4.61
C PHE A 57 -0.70 -7.90 4.51
N GLU A 58 -1.67 -8.25 5.36
CA GLU A 58 -2.36 -9.53 5.37
C GLU A 58 -3.77 -9.38 4.82
N TYR A 59 -4.09 -10.19 3.83
CA TYR A 59 -5.37 -10.20 3.14
C TYR A 59 -6.16 -11.48 3.46
N THR A 60 -7.42 -11.33 3.87
CA THR A 60 -8.29 -12.44 4.27
C THR A 60 -9.54 -12.61 3.40
N GLY A 61 -9.70 -11.82 2.35
CA GLY A 61 -10.84 -11.96 1.42
C GLY A 61 -10.61 -13.04 0.35
N ASP A 62 -11.58 -13.15 -0.56
CA ASP A 62 -11.59 -14.18 -1.60
C ASP A 62 -11.09 -13.67 -2.98
N ASP A 63 -11.13 -12.36 -3.21
CA ASP A 63 -10.73 -11.72 -4.47
C ASP A 63 -10.01 -10.39 -4.23
N LEU A 64 -8.67 -10.48 -4.08
CA LEU A 64 -7.82 -9.32 -3.86
C LEU A 64 -7.95 -8.29 -4.99
N ALA A 65 -8.12 -8.73 -6.23
CA ALA A 65 -8.20 -7.82 -7.37
C ALA A 65 -9.50 -7.00 -7.31
N ALA A 66 -10.63 -7.64 -6.97
CA ALA A 66 -11.89 -6.96 -6.77
C ALA A 66 -11.85 -5.98 -5.58
N ASP A 67 -11.26 -6.38 -4.44
CA ASP A 67 -11.18 -5.54 -3.24
C ASP A 67 -10.27 -4.32 -3.44
N LEU A 68 -9.16 -4.47 -4.16
CA LEU A 68 -8.29 -3.35 -4.54
C LEU A 68 -8.98 -2.44 -5.57
N ALA A 69 -9.75 -2.99 -6.51
CA ALA A 69 -10.52 -2.20 -7.46
C ALA A 69 -11.63 -1.40 -6.78
N ALA A 70 -12.30 -1.96 -5.78
CA ALA A 70 -13.28 -1.25 -4.95
C ALA A 70 -12.62 -0.11 -4.16
N MET A 71 -11.47 -0.36 -3.53
CA MET A 71 -10.69 0.68 -2.85
C MET A 71 -10.26 1.81 -3.81
N ALA A 72 -9.90 1.48 -5.05
CA ALA A 72 -9.56 2.49 -6.07
C ALA A 72 -10.76 3.31 -6.58
N GLN A 73 -11.98 2.83 -6.35
CA GLN A 73 -13.22 3.55 -6.66
C GLN A 73 -13.74 4.38 -5.48
N ASP A 74 -13.29 4.11 -4.26
CA ASP A 74 -13.69 4.86 -3.06
C ASP A 74 -13.23 6.33 -3.13
N GLU A 75 -14.17 7.25 -2.91
CA GLU A 75 -13.93 8.68 -3.07
C GLU A 75 -12.90 9.20 -2.08
N ARG A 76 -12.97 8.76 -0.81
CA ARG A 76 -12.07 9.22 0.26
C ARG A 76 -10.66 8.70 0.07
N THR A 77 -10.52 7.46 -0.39
CA THR A 77 -9.24 6.88 -0.77
C THR A 77 -8.61 7.61 -1.95
N ARG A 78 -9.41 7.98 -2.97
CA ARG A 78 -8.91 8.77 -4.10
C ARG A 78 -8.46 10.16 -3.68
N GLU A 79 -9.21 10.84 -2.82
CA GLU A 79 -8.81 12.13 -2.24
C GLU A 79 -7.49 12.00 -1.48
N TRP A 80 -7.37 10.98 -0.63
CA TRP A 80 -6.14 10.68 0.09
C TRP A 80 -4.95 10.47 -0.85
N TRP A 81 -5.13 9.71 -1.93
CA TRP A 81 -4.08 9.47 -2.92
C TRP A 81 -3.64 10.73 -3.67
N THR A 82 -4.50 11.74 -3.81
CA THR A 82 -4.05 13.05 -4.35
C THR A 82 -2.98 13.72 -3.49
N LEU A 83 -2.89 13.38 -2.21
CA LEU A 83 -1.87 13.89 -1.28
C LEU A 83 -0.62 13.01 -1.27
N THR A 84 -0.79 11.69 -1.31
CA THR A 84 0.33 10.75 -1.13
C THR A 84 1.02 10.35 -2.42
N ASP A 85 0.30 10.25 -3.55
CA ASP A 85 0.88 9.81 -4.82
C ASP A 85 1.91 10.80 -5.38
N PRO A 86 1.72 12.13 -5.27
CA PRO A 86 2.74 13.09 -5.72
C PRO A 86 4.09 12.93 -5.01
N LEU A 87 4.11 12.33 -3.81
CA LEU A 87 5.32 12.07 -3.01
C LEU A 87 6.09 10.82 -3.47
N GLN A 88 5.50 10.02 -4.34
CA GLN A 88 5.99 8.71 -4.76
C GLN A 88 6.27 8.67 -6.26
N GLU A 89 7.04 7.67 -6.67
CA GLU A 89 7.22 7.29 -8.06
C GLU A 89 7.46 5.77 -8.18
N PRO A 90 7.03 5.13 -9.29
CA PRO A 90 7.30 3.72 -9.50
C PRO A 90 8.80 3.42 -9.43
N VAL A 91 9.15 2.25 -8.90
CA VAL A 91 10.54 1.77 -9.01
C VAL A 91 10.92 1.57 -10.48
N ALA A 92 12.19 1.73 -10.81
CA ALA A 92 12.67 1.64 -12.21
C ALA A 92 12.39 0.29 -12.89
N THR A 93 12.14 -0.76 -12.10
CA THR A 93 11.82 -2.12 -12.56
C THR A 93 10.32 -2.42 -12.59
N ALA A 94 9.46 -1.44 -12.31
CA ALA A 94 8.01 -1.63 -12.34
C ALA A 94 7.51 -1.87 -13.78
N GLU A 95 6.50 -2.70 -13.93
CA GLU A 95 5.83 -2.91 -15.22
C GLU A 95 5.06 -1.66 -15.67
N GLN A 96 4.73 -1.58 -16.97
CA GLN A 96 3.96 -0.45 -17.48
C GLN A 96 2.58 -0.38 -16.81
N GLY A 97 2.29 0.76 -16.17
CA GLY A 97 1.04 0.99 -15.45
C GLY A 97 1.04 0.49 -14.00
N GLN A 98 2.13 -0.10 -13.52
CA GLN A 98 2.28 -0.55 -12.13
C GLN A 98 2.82 0.59 -11.26
N TRP A 99 2.03 1.02 -10.27
CA TRP A 99 2.45 2.06 -9.33
C TRP A 99 3.31 1.48 -8.20
N TRP A 100 2.75 0.54 -7.45
CA TRP A 100 3.48 -0.29 -6.48
C TRP A 100 3.85 -1.62 -7.14
N ALA A 101 5.14 -1.97 -7.12
CA ALA A 101 5.63 -3.23 -7.66
C ALA A 101 5.52 -4.36 -6.62
N PRO A 102 4.92 -5.52 -6.95
CA PRO A 102 4.76 -6.62 -6.01
C PRO A 102 6.12 -7.27 -5.70
N LEU A 103 6.27 -7.79 -4.48
CA LEU A 103 7.39 -8.65 -4.10
C LEU A 103 6.94 -10.10 -4.00
N GLU A 104 7.86 -11.01 -4.32
CA GLU A 104 7.69 -12.44 -4.13
C GLU A 104 8.00 -12.83 -2.67
N GLU A 105 7.05 -13.50 -2.00
CA GLU A 105 7.33 -14.16 -0.73
C GLU A 105 8.12 -15.45 -0.99
N VAL A 106 9.42 -15.44 -0.66
CA VAL A 106 10.30 -16.60 -0.83
C VAL A 106 10.43 -17.48 0.43
N PHE A 107 9.99 -16.97 1.58
CA PHE A 107 10.06 -17.66 2.87
C PHE A 107 9.04 -17.10 3.85
N HIS A 108 8.46 -17.98 4.68
CA HIS A 108 7.65 -17.61 5.83
C HIS A 108 7.80 -18.68 6.92
N THR A 109 7.89 -18.24 8.17
CA THR A 109 7.66 -19.06 9.36
C THR A 109 6.53 -18.41 10.17
N PRO A 110 5.53 -19.18 10.62
CA PRO A 110 4.53 -18.71 11.57
C PRO A 110 5.13 -18.31 12.92
#